data_AF-A0A4Y8D8X3-F1
#
_entry.id   AF-A0A4Y8D8X3-F1
#
_cell.length_a   1.000
_cell.length_b   1.000
_cell.length_c   1.000
_cell.angle_alpha   90.00
_cell.angle_beta   90.00
_cell.angle_gamma   90.00
#
_symmetry.space_group_name_H-M   'P 1'
#
loop_
_entity.id
_entity.type
_entity.pdbx_description
1 polymer ?
#
loop_
_entity_poly.entity_id
_entity_poly.type
_entity_poly.pdbx_seq_one_letter_code
_entity_poly.pdbx_strand_id
1 'polypeptide(L)'
;MFQYFCDLVFGVPIREIEVILWNLAKPRFDEEFMKPSQTFLPLTILRNVGNLTIREAALDEFLPRRSSMFTQAERKLLFTYPEKSNLLDKKSYKKLKRLVEGNRPVERLSEMHTHLISFVLSFENLAPWKLDLRNLGEEIQAIAHTWNTSRRRRDKYYHVNPYGVFHRNFLEKRIRRASKASQSFDSMSFKSTRADIVEHLQTQYNRIVDASRVLLATIKEDKFWLGAPNRKPPVAYFKGPEAAKLVILIEKYAAAFERDQDEMTKIGFRTFKREIKNLRMDHPRAMVLQKLGRSLEHKNTKSFIYAFKDLLYDLETQSSEIKQGWRDLFKSDTHGNTMCHIDYERIEYDSGSLDGMINLTAREPTVWCTCGQVTNWN
;
A
#
# COMPACT_ATOMS: atom_id res chain seq x y z
N MET A 1 6.52 -13.39 -16.97
CA MET A 1 6.01 -14.78 -16.89
C MET A 1 6.86 -15.66 -15.98
N PHE A 2 8.19 -15.75 -16.17
CA PHE A 2 9.05 -16.62 -15.35
C PHE A 2 9.09 -16.28 -13.85
N GLN A 3 9.11 -14.99 -13.50
CA GLN A 3 8.97 -14.55 -12.09
C GLN A 3 7.65 -15.00 -11.46
N TYR A 4 6.53 -14.75 -12.14
CA TYR A 4 5.20 -15.15 -11.67
C TYR A 4 5.11 -16.67 -11.43
N PHE A 5 5.71 -17.49 -12.30
CA PHE A 5 5.82 -18.92 -12.05
C PHE A 5 6.56 -19.22 -10.75
N CYS A 6 7.74 -18.62 -10.52
CA CYS A 6 8.52 -18.85 -9.32
C CYS A 6 7.77 -18.41 -8.05
N ASP A 7 7.05 -17.28 -8.11
CA ASP A 7 6.21 -16.80 -7.01
C ASP A 7 5.09 -17.80 -6.70
N LEU A 8 4.44 -18.38 -7.72
CA LEU A 8 3.35 -19.35 -7.55
C LEU A 8 3.79 -20.69 -6.96
N VAL A 9 4.97 -21.19 -7.33
CA VAL A 9 5.45 -22.51 -6.89
C VAL A 9 6.32 -22.43 -5.63
N PHE A 10 6.51 -21.24 -5.07
CA PHE A 10 7.27 -21.08 -3.84
C PHE A 10 6.64 -21.90 -2.71
N GLY A 11 7.47 -22.64 -1.96
CA GLY A 11 7.04 -23.37 -0.76
C GLY A 11 6.31 -24.67 -1.08
N VAL A 12 6.05 -24.93 -2.35
CA VAL A 12 5.66 -26.24 -2.84
C VAL A 12 6.90 -27.12 -2.89
N PRO A 13 6.87 -28.36 -2.36
CA PRO A 13 7.97 -29.29 -2.51
C PRO A 13 8.06 -29.72 -3.98
N ILE A 14 9.15 -29.32 -4.65
CA ILE A 14 9.37 -29.63 -6.07
C ILE A 14 10.48 -30.68 -6.17
N ARG A 15 10.18 -31.82 -6.79
CA ARG A 15 11.16 -32.90 -6.96
C ARG A 15 12.26 -32.51 -7.94
N GLU A 16 11.89 -31.87 -9.04
CA GLU A 16 12.82 -31.50 -10.10
C GLU A 16 12.30 -30.27 -10.84
N ILE A 17 13.23 -29.38 -11.19
CA ILE A 17 13.00 -28.26 -12.10
C ILE A 17 14.04 -28.35 -13.20
N GLU A 18 13.55 -28.43 -14.43
CA GLU A 18 14.35 -28.31 -15.64
C GLU A 18 14.03 -26.97 -16.32
N VAL A 19 15.05 -26.15 -16.52
CA VAL A 19 14.94 -24.88 -17.25
C VAL A 19 15.67 -25.01 -18.57
N ILE A 20 14.90 -24.96 -19.64
CA ILE A 20 15.40 -25.11 -21.00
C ILE A 20 15.45 -23.73 -21.65
N LEU A 21 16.65 -23.26 -21.96
CA LEU A 21 16.85 -22.00 -22.66
C LEU A 21 16.69 -22.19 -24.16
N TRP A 22 15.68 -21.55 -24.74
CA TRP A 22 15.57 -21.44 -26.18
C TRP A 22 16.22 -20.14 -26.66
N ASN A 23 17.40 -20.27 -27.28
CA ASN A 23 18.19 -19.15 -27.75
C ASN A 23 17.88 -18.84 -29.22
N LEU A 24 17.18 -17.73 -29.49
CA LEU A 24 16.91 -17.29 -30.86
C LEU A 24 18.09 -16.47 -31.38
N ALA A 25 18.62 -16.82 -32.56
CA ALA A 25 19.78 -16.18 -33.18
C ALA A 25 19.67 -14.66 -33.39
N LYS A 26 18.43 -14.17 -33.53
CA LYS A 26 18.13 -12.78 -33.82
C LYS A 26 16.85 -12.37 -33.08
N PRO A 27 16.89 -11.32 -32.25
CA PRO A 27 15.66 -10.75 -31.70
C PRO A 27 14.85 -10.20 -32.87
N ARG A 28 13.52 -10.35 -32.81
CA ARG A 28 12.65 -9.88 -33.88
C ARG A 28 12.49 -8.35 -33.91
N PHE A 29 12.97 -7.61 -32.91
CA PHE A 29 12.63 -6.18 -32.73
C PHE A 29 13.65 -5.36 -31.92
N ASP A 30 14.95 -5.36 -32.26
CA ASP A 30 15.98 -4.56 -31.56
C ASP A 30 16.02 -4.72 -30.02
N GLU A 31 15.40 -5.77 -29.47
CA GLU A 31 15.35 -6.05 -28.04
C GLU A 31 16.70 -6.58 -27.58
N GLU A 32 17.34 -5.89 -26.63
CA GLU A 32 18.51 -6.40 -25.94
C GLU A 32 18.13 -7.67 -25.16
N PHE A 33 18.81 -8.78 -25.43
CA PHE A 33 18.66 -9.98 -24.63
C PHE A 33 19.02 -9.70 -23.17
N MET A 34 18.16 -10.15 -22.25
CA MET A 34 18.53 -10.18 -20.84
C MET A 34 19.78 -11.03 -20.66
N LYS A 35 20.71 -10.53 -19.83
CA LYS A 35 21.91 -11.30 -19.47
C LYS A 35 21.47 -12.60 -18.77
N PRO A 36 22.17 -13.73 -18.96
CA PRO A 36 21.84 -14.99 -18.29
C PRO A 36 21.61 -14.84 -16.78
N SER A 37 22.45 -14.04 -16.12
CA SER A 37 22.33 -13.75 -14.68
C SER A 37 21.00 -13.10 -14.29
N GLN A 38 20.39 -12.31 -15.19
CA GLN A 38 19.08 -11.69 -14.98
C GLN A 38 17.96 -12.69 -15.26
N THR A 39 18.09 -13.51 -16.30
CA THR A 39 17.09 -14.54 -16.68
C THR A 39 16.84 -15.54 -15.56
N PHE A 40 17.90 -15.97 -14.86
CA PHE A 40 17.80 -16.96 -13.79
C PHE A 40 17.58 -16.37 -12.39
N LEU A 41 17.56 -15.05 -12.28
CA LEU A 41 17.40 -14.39 -10.99
C LEU A 41 16.12 -14.79 -10.25
N PRO A 42 14.96 -14.98 -10.90
CA PRO A 42 13.76 -15.44 -10.21
C PRO A 42 13.90 -16.80 -9.54
N LEU A 43 14.73 -17.71 -10.06
CA LEU A 43 14.94 -19.02 -9.42
C LEU A 43 15.56 -18.88 -8.03
N THR A 44 16.25 -17.78 -7.74
CA THR A 44 16.89 -17.55 -6.44
C THR A 44 15.93 -17.50 -5.27
N ILE A 45 14.61 -17.41 -5.50
CA ILE A 45 13.59 -17.50 -4.44
C ILE A 45 13.19 -18.93 -4.11
N LEU A 46 13.43 -19.90 -4.97
CA LEU A 46 12.99 -21.27 -4.74
C LEU A 46 13.88 -21.97 -3.70
N ARG A 47 13.29 -22.83 -2.88
CA ARG A 47 13.98 -23.60 -1.83
C ARG A 47 13.48 -25.04 -1.83
N ASN A 48 14.33 -25.94 -1.36
CA ASN A 48 14.03 -27.37 -1.24
C ASN A 48 13.63 -28.03 -2.58
N VAL A 49 14.16 -27.54 -3.70
CA VAL A 49 14.02 -28.24 -4.98
C VAL A 49 14.93 -29.47 -4.97
N GLY A 50 14.43 -30.64 -5.35
CA GLY A 50 15.23 -31.88 -5.29
C GLY A 50 16.40 -31.88 -6.28
N ASN A 51 16.17 -31.47 -7.52
CA ASN A 51 17.20 -31.30 -8.54
C ASN A 51 16.92 -30.09 -9.44
N LEU A 52 17.90 -29.20 -9.61
CA LEU A 52 17.85 -28.13 -10.61
C LEU A 52 18.75 -28.44 -11.81
N THR A 53 18.15 -28.52 -13.00
CA THR A 53 18.85 -28.65 -14.28
C THR A 53 18.59 -27.42 -15.15
N ILE A 54 19.66 -26.89 -15.74
CA ILE A 54 19.59 -25.76 -16.68
C ILE A 54 20.37 -26.18 -17.91
N ARG A 55 19.72 -26.19 -19.07
CA ARG A 55 20.36 -26.53 -20.34
C ARG A 55 19.81 -25.68 -21.48
N GLU A 56 20.51 -25.68 -22.59
CA GLU A 56 19.99 -25.14 -23.84
C GLU A 56 19.05 -26.16 -24.51
N ALA A 57 18.06 -25.65 -25.21
CA ALA A 57 17.14 -26.45 -26.01
C ALA A 57 17.89 -27.21 -27.11
N ALA A 58 17.52 -28.47 -27.31
CA ALA A 58 17.93 -29.18 -28.51
C ALA A 58 17.16 -28.63 -29.73
N LEU A 59 17.75 -28.72 -30.93
CA LEU A 59 17.15 -28.19 -32.18
C LEU A 59 15.76 -28.75 -32.49
N ASP A 60 15.51 -29.98 -32.08
CA ASP A 60 14.29 -30.75 -32.34
C ASP A 60 13.24 -30.62 -31.24
N GLU A 61 13.59 -30.07 -30.08
CA GLU A 61 12.71 -29.98 -28.91
C GLU A 61 11.61 -28.91 -29.08
N PHE A 62 11.93 -27.80 -29.75
CA PHE A 62 10.98 -26.73 -30.08
C PHE A 62 10.85 -26.55 -31.59
N LEU A 63 10.49 -27.62 -32.29
CA LEU A 63 10.11 -27.48 -33.70
C LEU A 63 8.91 -26.54 -33.81
N PRO A 64 8.99 -25.44 -34.59
CA PRO A 64 7.83 -24.58 -34.82
C PRO A 64 6.76 -25.41 -35.52
N ARG A 65 5.73 -25.85 -34.77
CA ARG A 65 4.53 -26.51 -35.29
C ARG A 65 3.99 -25.64 -36.41
N ARG A 66 4.24 -26.05 -37.68
CA ARG A 66 3.87 -25.38 -38.96
C ARG A 66 3.09 -24.08 -38.77
N SER A 67 3.75 -23.06 -38.21
CA SER A 67 3.12 -21.76 -38.02
C SER A 67 3.32 -21.04 -39.34
N SER A 68 2.21 -20.69 -39.98
CA SER A 68 2.18 -19.90 -41.21
C SER A 68 2.79 -18.50 -41.03
N MET A 69 3.17 -18.12 -39.81
CA MET A 69 3.74 -16.81 -39.47
C MET A 69 5.26 -16.68 -39.68
N PHE A 70 5.96 -17.74 -40.09
CA PHE A 70 7.40 -17.66 -40.35
C PHE A 70 7.69 -17.84 -41.83
N THR A 71 8.26 -16.80 -42.45
CA THR A 71 8.80 -16.88 -43.81
C THR A 71 9.94 -17.89 -43.89
N GLN A 72 10.20 -18.43 -45.07
CA GLN A 72 11.28 -19.40 -45.29
C GLN A 72 12.67 -18.82 -44.93
N ALA A 73 12.86 -17.50 -45.06
CA ALA A 73 14.07 -16.79 -44.66
C ALA A 73 14.22 -16.73 -43.12
N GLU A 74 13.14 -16.45 -42.39
CA GLU A 74 13.14 -16.48 -40.92
C GLU A 74 13.39 -17.88 -40.38
N ARG A 75 12.91 -18.93 -41.06
CA ARG A 75 13.25 -20.31 -40.69
C ARG A 75 14.74 -20.56 -40.77
N LYS A 76 15.45 -20.09 -41.81
CA LYS A 76 16.92 -20.23 -41.89
C LYS A 76 17.63 -19.49 -40.77
N LEU A 77 17.15 -18.31 -40.37
CA LEU A 77 17.72 -17.54 -39.25
C LEU A 77 17.43 -18.16 -37.88
N LEU A 78 16.33 -18.92 -37.73
CA LEU A 78 16.04 -19.66 -36.50
C LEU A 78 17.02 -20.81 -36.24
N PHE A 79 17.67 -21.33 -37.29
CA PHE A 79 18.61 -22.46 -37.18
C PHE A 79 20.09 -22.04 -37.04
N THR A 80 20.40 -20.75 -37.15
CA THR A 80 21.75 -20.26 -36.83
C THR A 80 21.90 -20.18 -35.32
N TYR A 81 22.77 -20.99 -34.72
CA TYR A 81 23.09 -20.84 -33.31
C TYR A 81 23.85 -19.53 -33.08
N PRO A 82 23.52 -18.74 -32.05
CA PRO A 82 24.40 -17.69 -31.62
C PRO A 82 25.75 -18.30 -31.20
N GLU A 83 26.84 -17.68 -31.62
CA GLU A 83 28.21 -18.14 -31.33
C GLU A 83 28.52 -18.19 -29.82
N LYS A 84 27.71 -17.53 -29.01
CA LYS A 84 27.88 -17.42 -27.56
C LYS A 84 26.70 -18.08 -26.83
N SER A 85 27.02 -19.07 -26.00
CA SER A 85 26.04 -19.70 -25.10
C SER A 85 25.45 -18.68 -24.13
N ASN A 86 24.15 -18.82 -23.87
CA ASN A 86 23.41 -18.03 -22.87
C ASN A 86 23.33 -18.74 -21.50
N LEU A 87 24.15 -19.77 -21.29
CA LEU A 87 24.25 -20.45 -20.00
C LEU A 87 25.04 -19.62 -18.98
N LEU A 88 24.74 -19.87 -17.71
CA LEU A 88 25.58 -19.39 -16.61
C LEU A 88 26.95 -20.07 -16.67
N ASP A 89 27.99 -19.34 -16.28
CA ASP A 89 29.28 -19.96 -16.03
C ASP A 89 29.17 -21.03 -14.92
N LYS A 90 30.09 -22.00 -14.93
CA LYS A 90 30.08 -23.16 -14.02
C LYS A 90 30.02 -22.75 -12.53
N LYS A 91 30.64 -21.63 -12.15
CA LYS A 91 30.67 -21.15 -10.76
C LYS A 91 29.31 -20.55 -10.38
N SER A 92 28.75 -19.70 -11.24
CA SER A 92 27.41 -19.11 -11.03
C SER A 92 26.31 -20.16 -11.02
N TYR A 93 26.35 -21.14 -11.93
CA TYR A 93 25.41 -22.26 -11.93
C TYR A 93 25.46 -23.07 -10.63
N LYS A 94 26.66 -23.47 -10.17
CA LYS A 94 26.82 -24.18 -8.89
C LYS A 94 26.29 -23.38 -7.70
N LYS A 95 26.49 -22.06 -7.69
CA LYS A 95 25.96 -21.18 -6.65
C LYS A 95 24.43 -21.15 -6.68
N LEU A 96 23.83 -20.96 -7.86
CA LEU A 96 22.38 -20.95 -8.03
C LEU A 96 21.78 -22.30 -7.62
N LYS A 97 22.34 -23.42 -8.11
CA LYS A 97 21.91 -24.78 -7.77
C LYS A 97 21.89 -25.01 -6.26
N ARG A 98 22.98 -24.68 -5.56
CA ARG A 98 23.05 -24.76 -4.09
C ARG A 98 22.03 -23.89 -3.37
N LEU A 99 21.67 -22.72 -3.91
CA LEU A 99 20.64 -21.86 -3.31
C LEU A 99 19.25 -22.46 -3.48
N VAL A 100 18.95 -22.98 -4.68
CA VAL A 100 17.64 -23.51 -5.05
C VAL A 100 17.33 -24.85 -4.37
N GLU A 101 18.32 -25.72 -4.28
CA GLU A 101 18.21 -27.03 -3.63
C GLU A 101 18.35 -26.92 -2.10
N GLY A 102 18.89 -25.81 -1.60
CA GLY A 102 19.04 -25.56 -0.18
C GLY A 102 17.73 -25.17 0.52
N ASN A 103 17.76 -25.20 1.85
CA ASN A 103 16.65 -24.84 2.73
C ASN A 103 16.82 -23.47 3.41
N ARG A 104 17.78 -22.66 2.95
CA ARG A 104 18.08 -21.37 3.58
C ARG A 104 16.87 -20.43 3.47
N PRO A 105 16.55 -19.63 4.50
CA PRO A 105 15.49 -18.64 4.41
C PRO A 105 15.75 -17.68 3.24
N VAL A 106 14.67 -17.11 2.70
CA VAL A 106 14.73 -16.24 1.55
C VAL A 106 13.71 -15.12 1.68
N GLU A 107 14.17 -13.92 1.39
CA GLU A 107 13.32 -12.74 1.35
C GLU A 107 12.51 -12.74 0.06
N ARG A 108 11.20 -12.66 0.22
CA ARG A 108 10.29 -12.49 -0.90
C ARG A 108 10.07 -11.00 -1.11
N LEU A 109 10.85 -10.39 -2.00
CA LEU A 109 10.72 -8.95 -2.28
C LEU A 109 9.33 -8.58 -2.79
N SER A 110 8.63 -9.49 -3.47
CA SER A 110 7.24 -9.31 -3.91
C SER A 110 6.27 -9.16 -2.72
N GLU A 111 6.43 -9.96 -1.66
CA GLU A 111 5.66 -9.82 -0.43
C GLU A 111 6.05 -8.57 0.35
N MET A 112 7.35 -8.30 0.49
CA MET A 112 7.84 -7.07 1.12
C MET A 112 7.30 -5.83 0.40
N HIS A 113 7.25 -5.87 -0.94
CA HIS A 113 6.64 -4.82 -1.74
C HIS A 113 5.13 -4.70 -1.49
N THR A 114 4.42 -5.82 -1.36
CA THR A 114 2.98 -5.82 -1.03
C THR A 114 2.71 -5.19 0.34
N HIS A 115 3.53 -5.52 1.35
CA HIS A 115 3.46 -4.89 2.67
C HIS A 115 3.77 -3.40 2.61
N LEU A 116 4.78 -2.99 1.83
CA LEU A 116 5.13 -1.59 1.59
C LEU A 116 3.99 -0.81 0.92
N ILE A 117 3.35 -1.36 -0.13
CA ILE A 117 2.21 -0.72 -0.77
C ILE A 117 1.04 -0.58 0.22
N SER A 118 0.72 -1.65 0.95
CA SER A 118 -0.35 -1.62 1.96
C SER A 118 -0.09 -0.57 3.05
N PHE A 119 1.16 -0.48 3.52
CA PHE A 119 1.62 0.54 4.44
C PHE A 119 1.42 1.95 3.89
N VAL A 120 1.88 2.23 2.66
CA VAL A 120 1.70 3.56 2.06
C VAL A 120 0.22 3.91 1.87
N LEU A 121 -0.60 2.94 1.43
CA LEU A 121 -2.03 3.15 1.19
C LEU A 121 -2.82 3.48 2.46
N SER A 122 -2.34 3.08 3.64
CA SER A 122 -2.97 3.43 4.92
C SER A 122 -2.94 4.95 5.22
N PHE A 123 -1.97 5.68 4.70
CA PHE A 123 -1.85 7.13 4.86
C PHE A 123 -2.77 7.93 3.93
N GLU A 124 -3.25 7.30 2.86
CA GLU A 124 -4.19 7.93 1.93
C GLU A 124 -5.63 7.70 2.42
N ASN A 125 -6.54 8.62 2.14
CA ASN A 125 -7.97 8.44 2.48
C ASN A 125 -8.88 8.63 1.26
N LEU A 126 -8.38 9.22 0.19
CA LEU A 126 -9.16 9.36 -1.04
C LEU A 126 -9.04 8.09 -1.87
N ALA A 127 -10.14 7.36 -2.01
CA ALA A 127 -10.17 6.09 -2.74
C ALA A 127 -9.60 6.17 -4.18
N PRO A 128 -9.88 7.22 -4.98
CA PRO A 128 -9.25 7.38 -6.30
C PRO A 128 -7.73 7.46 -6.22
N TRP A 129 -7.20 8.19 -5.22
CA TRP A 129 -5.75 8.34 -5.04
C TRP A 129 -5.10 7.07 -4.47
N LYS A 130 -5.81 6.32 -3.60
CA LYS A 130 -5.40 4.97 -3.19
C LYS A 130 -5.24 4.06 -4.41
N LEU A 131 -6.20 4.09 -5.32
CA LEU A 131 -6.18 3.27 -6.53
C LEU A 131 -5.01 3.67 -7.45
N ASP A 132 -4.76 4.97 -7.65
CA ASP A 132 -3.62 5.45 -8.43
C ASP A 132 -2.28 4.99 -7.83
N LEU A 133 -2.10 5.11 -6.51
CA LEU A 133 -0.90 4.66 -5.80
C LEU A 133 -0.71 3.14 -5.91
N ARG A 134 -1.80 2.37 -5.77
CA ARG A 134 -1.79 0.91 -5.96
C ARG A 134 -1.35 0.56 -7.39
N ASN A 135 -1.96 1.19 -8.38
CA ASN A 135 -1.65 0.98 -9.79
C ASN A 135 -0.18 1.31 -10.12
N LEU A 136 0.42 2.32 -9.47
CA LEU A 136 1.84 2.63 -9.63
C LEU A 136 2.77 1.54 -9.07
N GLY A 137 2.35 0.87 -7.99
CA GLY A 137 3.06 -0.29 -7.45
C GLY A 137 2.92 -1.53 -8.34
N GLU A 138 1.73 -1.72 -8.92
CA GLU A 138 1.34 -2.90 -9.70
C GLU A 138 1.57 -2.77 -11.22
N GLU A 139 1.92 -1.57 -11.72
CA GLU A 139 1.94 -1.14 -13.14
C GLU A 139 2.75 -2.04 -14.09
N ILE A 140 3.51 -3.01 -13.58
CA ILE A 140 4.40 -3.85 -14.39
C ILE A 140 3.82 -5.26 -14.62
N GLN A 141 2.83 -5.72 -13.84
CA GLN A 141 2.14 -6.98 -14.15
C GLN A 141 1.06 -6.80 -15.24
N ALA A 142 0.41 -5.63 -15.30
CA ALA A 142 -0.71 -5.39 -16.22
C ALA A 142 -0.30 -5.15 -17.69
N ILE A 143 0.94 -4.73 -17.96
CA ILE A 143 1.41 -4.42 -19.33
C ILE A 143 1.33 -5.65 -20.25
N ALA A 144 1.35 -6.88 -19.70
CA ALA A 144 1.18 -8.11 -20.49
C ALA A 144 -0.26 -8.36 -20.99
N HIS A 145 -1.29 -7.67 -20.47
CA HIS A 145 -2.70 -7.94 -20.81
C HIS A 145 -3.54 -6.72 -21.23
N THR A 146 -3.06 -5.48 -21.06
CA THR A 146 -3.86 -4.26 -21.32
C THR A 146 -3.62 -3.53 -22.64
N TRP A 147 -2.92 -4.12 -23.62
CA TRP A 147 -2.84 -3.52 -24.97
C TRP A 147 -4.18 -3.49 -25.72
N ASN A 148 -5.26 -4.09 -25.17
CA ASN A 148 -6.56 -4.14 -25.82
C ASN A 148 -7.65 -3.24 -25.19
N THR A 149 -7.36 -2.41 -24.18
CA THR A 149 -8.36 -1.46 -23.66
C THR A 149 -8.24 -0.10 -24.33
N SER A 150 -8.65 -0.05 -25.59
CA SER A 150 -8.99 1.15 -26.37
C SER A 150 -10.17 1.96 -25.79
N ARG A 151 -10.61 1.68 -24.54
CA ARG A 151 -11.74 2.33 -23.85
C ARG A 151 -11.39 3.58 -23.03
N ARG A 152 -10.11 3.96 -22.86
CA ARG A 152 -9.74 5.18 -22.10
C ARG A 152 -10.05 6.52 -22.81
N ARG A 153 -10.78 6.53 -23.92
CA ARG A 153 -11.08 7.78 -24.67
C ARG A 153 -12.30 8.57 -24.15
N ARG A 154 -13.10 8.07 -23.19
CA ARG A 154 -14.29 8.81 -22.69
C ARG A 154 -14.23 9.36 -21.26
N ASP A 155 -13.36 8.86 -20.38
CA ASP A 155 -13.26 9.37 -18.99
C ASP A 155 -12.10 10.36 -18.80
N LYS A 156 -12.01 11.35 -19.68
CA LYS A 156 -10.94 12.37 -19.66
C LYS A 156 -10.98 13.32 -18.45
N TYR A 157 -12.02 13.26 -17.61
CA TYR A 157 -12.33 14.31 -16.63
C TYR A 157 -12.21 13.90 -15.16
N TYR A 158 -11.88 12.65 -14.82
CA TYR A 158 -11.98 12.15 -13.43
C TYR A 158 -10.66 11.73 -12.77
N HIS A 159 -9.51 11.94 -13.40
CA HIS A 159 -8.20 11.52 -12.85
C HIS A 159 -7.25 12.69 -12.57
N VAL A 160 -7.74 13.72 -11.89
CA VAL A 160 -6.83 14.75 -11.37
C VAL A 160 -6.29 14.32 -10.02
N ASN A 161 -5.22 13.54 -10.05
CA ASN A 161 -4.38 13.32 -8.88
C ASN A 161 -3.22 14.33 -8.92
N PRO A 162 -3.28 15.43 -8.15
CA PRO A 162 -2.26 16.48 -8.21
C PRO A 162 -0.85 15.98 -7.86
N TYR A 163 -0.74 14.84 -7.17
CA TYR A 163 0.54 14.20 -6.84
C TYR A 163 1.21 13.47 -8.03
N GLY A 164 0.51 13.32 -9.16
CA GLY A 164 1.02 12.64 -10.35
C GLY A 164 0.83 13.38 -11.68
N VAL A 165 0.06 14.49 -11.72
CA VAL A 165 -0.33 15.17 -12.97
C VAL A 165 0.83 15.91 -13.65
N PHE A 166 1.56 16.76 -12.92
CA PHE A 166 2.64 17.58 -13.51
C PHE A 166 4.00 16.90 -13.42
N HIS A 167 4.24 16.25 -12.30
CA HIS A 167 5.41 15.44 -12.03
C HIS A 167 5.02 14.38 -11.02
N ARG A 168 5.81 13.32 -10.94
CA ARG A 168 5.68 12.36 -9.86
C ARG A 168 6.28 12.97 -8.61
N ASN A 169 5.49 13.13 -7.55
CA ASN A 169 5.99 13.51 -6.24
C ASN A 169 6.92 12.40 -5.69
N PHE A 170 7.61 12.70 -4.60
CA PHE A 170 8.57 11.82 -3.91
C PHE A 170 8.03 10.40 -3.76
N LEU A 171 6.83 10.24 -3.19
CA LEU A 171 6.27 8.93 -2.86
C LEU A 171 6.02 8.08 -4.12
N GLU A 172 5.44 8.65 -5.16
CA GLU A 172 5.17 7.99 -6.45
C GLU A 172 6.46 7.59 -7.16
N LYS A 173 7.52 8.40 -7.06
CA LYS A 173 8.86 8.06 -7.56
C LYS A 173 9.45 6.89 -6.80
N ARG A 174 9.35 6.90 -5.46
CA ARG A 174 9.94 5.88 -4.59
C ARG A 174 9.20 4.55 -4.69
N ILE A 175 7.87 4.54 -4.72
CA ILE A 175 7.06 3.33 -4.97
C ILE A 175 7.48 2.67 -6.28
N ARG A 176 7.62 3.44 -7.37
CA ARG A 176 8.07 2.86 -8.64
C ARG A 176 9.48 2.30 -8.57
N ARG A 177 10.39 2.95 -7.83
CA ARG A 177 11.75 2.42 -7.60
C ARG A 177 11.71 1.12 -6.80
N ALA A 178 10.89 1.04 -5.76
CA ALA A 178 10.70 -0.17 -4.97
C ALA A 178 10.10 -1.31 -5.82
N SER A 179 9.10 -1.03 -6.65
CA SER A 179 8.51 -1.99 -7.59
C SER A 179 9.57 -2.53 -8.56
N LYS A 180 10.38 -1.65 -9.16
CA LYS A 180 11.49 -2.05 -10.03
C LYS A 180 12.54 -2.90 -9.29
N ALA A 181 12.95 -2.49 -8.10
CA ALA A 181 13.92 -3.22 -7.28
C ALA A 181 13.41 -4.61 -6.88
N SER A 182 12.11 -4.71 -6.54
CA SER A 182 11.45 -5.99 -6.26
C SER A 182 11.47 -6.92 -7.48
N GLN A 183 11.21 -6.41 -8.68
CA GLN A 183 11.22 -7.20 -9.92
C GLN A 183 12.62 -7.61 -10.36
N SER A 184 13.60 -6.74 -10.12
CA SER A 184 15.00 -7.04 -10.39
C SER A 184 15.68 -7.80 -9.25
N PHE A 185 14.93 -8.29 -8.25
CA PHE A 185 15.42 -9.00 -7.06
C PHE A 185 16.60 -8.30 -6.35
N ASP A 186 16.60 -6.96 -6.38
CA ASP A 186 17.63 -6.13 -5.74
C ASP A 186 17.19 -5.79 -4.30
N SER A 187 17.47 -6.70 -3.37
CA SER A 187 17.06 -6.56 -1.97
C SER A 187 17.64 -5.29 -1.32
N MET A 188 18.90 -4.94 -1.65
CA MET A 188 19.54 -3.76 -1.08
C MET A 188 18.88 -2.47 -1.56
N SER A 189 18.65 -2.34 -2.86
CA SER A 189 17.96 -1.17 -3.44
C SER A 189 16.52 -1.08 -2.97
N PHE A 190 15.83 -2.22 -2.84
CA PHE A 190 14.47 -2.28 -2.29
C PHE A 190 14.42 -1.75 -0.85
N LYS A 191 15.27 -2.29 0.04
CA LYS A 191 15.29 -1.93 1.46
C LYS A 191 15.68 -0.47 1.68
N SER A 192 16.66 0.03 0.93
CA SER A 192 17.02 1.46 0.95
C SER A 192 15.86 2.33 0.47
N THR A 193 15.17 1.96 -0.62
CA THR A 193 14.01 2.71 -1.10
C THR A 193 12.85 2.67 -0.11
N ARG A 194 12.62 1.53 0.56
CA ARG A 194 11.64 1.43 1.65
C ARG A 194 12.00 2.35 2.81
N ALA A 195 13.26 2.39 3.22
CA ALA A 195 13.73 3.28 4.29
C ALA A 195 13.45 4.75 3.97
N ASP A 196 13.72 5.18 2.73
CA ASP A 196 13.39 6.54 2.27
C ASP A 196 11.88 6.85 2.36
N ILE A 197 11.02 5.87 2.04
CA ILE A 197 9.55 6.01 2.14
C ILE A 197 9.12 6.10 3.61
N VAL A 198 9.67 5.23 4.43
CA VAL A 198 9.41 5.15 5.88
C VAL A 198 9.77 6.48 6.56
N GLU A 199 10.96 7.03 6.28
CA GLU A 199 11.41 8.31 6.81
C GLU A 199 10.46 9.46 6.41
N HIS A 200 10.04 9.48 5.15
CA HIS A 200 9.10 10.49 4.67
C HIS A 200 7.74 10.41 5.37
N LEU A 201 7.16 9.20 5.47
CA LEU A 201 5.85 8.99 6.11
C LEU A 201 5.90 9.12 7.64
N GLN A 202 7.05 8.90 8.26
CA GLN A 202 7.25 9.13 9.69
C GLN A 202 6.95 10.57 10.09
N THR A 203 7.30 11.54 9.25
CA THR A 203 7.01 12.97 9.50
C THR A 203 5.50 13.20 9.56
N GLN A 204 4.74 12.61 8.64
CA GLN A 204 3.28 12.69 8.64
C GLN A 204 2.69 11.97 9.86
N TYR A 205 3.17 10.78 10.19
CA TYR A 205 2.73 10.02 11.37
C TYR A 205 2.94 10.81 12.67
N ASN A 206 4.10 11.46 12.84
CA ASN A 206 4.37 12.28 14.02
C ASN A 206 3.34 13.42 14.17
N ARG A 207 2.96 14.09 13.08
CA ARG A 207 1.90 15.12 13.12
C ARG A 207 0.54 14.56 13.53
N ILE A 208 0.19 13.37 13.02
CA ILE A 208 -1.05 12.68 13.36
C ILE A 208 -1.08 12.38 14.86
N VAL A 209 -0.01 11.79 15.39
CA VAL A 209 0.13 11.45 16.82
C VAL A 209 0.05 12.72 17.68
N ASP A 210 0.80 13.77 17.34
CA ASP A 210 0.80 15.00 18.13
C ASP A 210 -0.58 15.69 18.12
N ALA A 211 -1.24 15.78 16.97
CA ALA A 211 -2.59 16.35 16.88
C ALA A 211 -3.63 15.53 17.65
N SER A 212 -3.54 14.19 17.57
CA SER A 212 -4.40 13.30 18.35
C SER A 212 -4.20 13.53 19.85
N ARG A 213 -2.96 13.61 20.33
CA ARG A 213 -2.64 13.80 21.76
C ARG A 213 -3.28 15.07 22.32
N VAL A 214 -3.18 16.18 21.58
CA VAL A 214 -3.76 17.48 21.98
C VAL A 214 -5.29 17.42 22.01
N LEU A 215 -5.92 16.84 20.98
CA LEU A 215 -7.37 16.68 20.92
C LEU A 215 -7.88 15.84 22.10
N LEU A 216 -7.21 14.73 22.39
CA LEU A 216 -7.63 13.76 23.38
C LEU A 216 -7.39 14.24 24.82
N ALA A 217 -6.30 15.00 25.06
CA ALA A 217 -6.11 15.69 26.32
C ALA A 217 -7.25 16.68 26.60
N THR A 218 -7.64 17.47 25.59
CA THR A 218 -8.77 18.40 25.69
C THR A 218 -10.08 17.68 25.99
N ILE A 219 -10.37 16.58 25.29
CA ILE A 219 -11.57 15.75 25.54
C ILE A 219 -11.58 15.19 26.98
N LYS A 220 -10.41 14.79 27.51
CA LYS A 220 -10.28 14.24 28.88
C LYS A 220 -10.47 15.28 29.96
N GLU A 221 -10.07 16.53 29.72
CA GLU A 221 -10.36 17.67 30.61
C GLU A 221 -11.85 18.02 30.56
N ASP A 222 -12.44 17.98 29.36
CA ASP A 222 -13.83 18.34 29.08
C ASP A 222 -14.82 17.16 29.19
N LYS A 223 -14.52 16.14 30.03
CA LYS A 223 -15.32 14.90 30.24
C LYS A 223 -16.83 15.10 30.43
N PHE A 224 -17.26 16.30 30.77
CA PHE A 224 -18.66 16.70 30.92
C PHE A 224 -19.45 16.72 29.59
N TRP A 225 -18.78 17.01 28.45
CA TRP A 225 -19.45 17.35 27.18
C TRP A 225 -19.82 16.17 26.29
N LEU A 226 -18.96 15.15 26.21
CA LEU A 226 -19.17 14.02 25.30
C LEU A 226 -20.03 12.90 25.92
N GLY A 227 -20.34 13.06 27.22
CA GLY A 227 -21.20 12.19 28.01
C GLY A 227 -20.59 10.82 28.25
N ALA A 228 -20.67 10.33 29.49
CA ALA A 228 -20.81 8.89 29.67
C ALA A 228 -22.07 8.44 28.91
N PRO A 229 -22.10 7.27 28.25
CA PRO A 229 -23.21 6.81 27.40
C PRO A 229 -24.61 6.94 28.02
N ASN A 230 -24.70 6.97 29.35
CA ASN A 230 -25.95 6.95 30.12
C ASN A 230 -26.34 8.28 30.80
N ARG A 231 -25.57 9.37 30.66
CA ARG A 231 -26.00 10.69 31.16
C ARG A 231 -26.70 11.46 30.04
N LYS A 232 -27.99 11.73 30.21
CA LYS A 232 -28.70 12.73 29.40
C LYS A 232 -27.89 14.03 29.49
N PRO A 233 -27.37 14.57 28.36
CA PRO A 233 -26.62 15.81 28.42
C PRO A 233 -27.55 16.87 29.00
N PRO A 234 -27.13 17.63 30.02
CA PRO A 234 -27.92 18.73 30.52
C PRO A 234 -28.20 19.65 29.33
N VAL A 235 -29.48 19.73 28.94
CA VAL A 235 -29.99 20.39 27.73
C VAL A 235 -29.60 21.89 27.67
N ALA A 236 -29.12 22.44 28.79
CA ALA A 236 -28.94 23.87 29.01
C ALA A 236 -27.56 24.45 28.65
N TYR A 237 -26.54 23.65 28.35
CA TYR A 237 -25.22 24.21 28.06
C TYR A 237 -24.71 23.60 26.77
N PHE A 238 -24.83 24.35 25.67
CA PHE A 238 -23.92 24.28 24.52
C PHE A 238 -23.14 25.58 24.52
N LYS A 239 -21.93 25.54 25.08
CA LYS A 239 -21.09 26.72 25.17
C LYS A 239 -20.34 26.80 23.85
N GLY A 240 -20.72 27.80 23.05
CA GLY A 240 -20.14 28.04 21.74
C GLY A 240 -18.61 28.03 21.72
N PRO A 241 -17.90 28.65 22.70
CA PRO A 241 -16.44 28.67 22.72
C PRO A 241 -15.79 27.28 22.83
N GLU A 242 -16.29 26.42 23.72
CA GLU A 242 -15.77 25.07 23.94
C GLU A 242 -16.03 24.17 22.72
N ALA A 243 -17.23 24.26 22.14
CA ALA A 243 -17.54 23.53 20.92
C ALA A 243 -16.67 24.00 19.73
N ALA A 244 -16.44 25.30 19.61
CA ALA A 244 -15.53 25.86 18.59
C ALA A 244 -14.08 25.39 18.80
N LYS A 245 -13.60 25.34 20.05
CA LYS A 245 -12.27 24.78 20.39
C LYS A 245 -12.14 23.33 19.89
N LEU A 246 -13.16 22.49 20.13
CA LEU A 246 -13.17 21.10 19.66
C LEU A 246 -13.17 21.00 18.12
N VAL A 247 -13.92 21.84 17.42
CA VAL A 247 -13.89 21.90 15.94
C VAL A 247 -12.49 22.23 15.44
N ILE A 248 -11.85 23.27 15.99
CA ILE A 248 -10.49 23.66 15.59
C ILE A 248 -9.50 22.49 15.80
N LEU A 249 -9.61 21.77 16.92
CA LEU A 249 -8.71 20.66 17.22
C LEU A 249 -8.93 19.45 16.31
N ILE A 250 -10.19 19.08 16.01
CA ILE A 250 -10.47 17.95 15.12
C ILE A 250 -10.17 18.29 13.65
N GLU A 251 -10.32 19.55 13.25
CA GLU A 251 -9.87 20.04 11.93
C GLU A 251 -8.34 19.94 11.81
N LYS A 252 -7.60 20.35 12.85
CA LYS A 252 -6.14 20.16 12.91
C LYS A 252 -5.75 18.69 12.84
N TYR A 253 -6.48 17.82 13.54
CA TYR A 253 -6.24 16.38 13.49
C TYR A 253 -6.50 15.81 12.09
N ALA A 254 -7.62 16.18 11.45
CA ALA A 254 -7.92 15.79 10.08
C ALA A 254 -6.87 16.30 9.08
N ALA A 255 -6.40 17.54 9.24
CA ALA A 255 -5.36 18.13 8.40
C ALA A 255 -3.98 17.45 8.56
N ALA A 256 -3.70 16.83 9.71
CA ALA A 256 -2.45 16.09 9.93
C ALA A 256 -2.33 14.85 9.02
N PHE A 257 -3.44 14.33 8.52
CA PHE A 257 -3.47 13.24 7.54
C PHE A 257 -3.23 13.70 6.09
N GLU A 258 -3.19 15.00 5.81
CA GLU A 258 -2.86 15.46 4.45
C GLU A 258 -1.37 15.20 4.16
N ARG A 259 -1.07 14.76 2.93
CA ARG A 259 0.31 14.50 2.50
C ARG A 259 1.08 15.80 2.35
N ASP A 260 2.39 15.72 2.54
CA ASP A 260 3.27 16.83 2.20
C ASP A 260 3.23 17.16 0.70
N GLN A 261 3.20 18.46 0.40
CA GLN A 261 3.09 18.97 -0.95
C GLN A 261 4.37 19.71 -1.32
N ASP A 262 5.09 19.20 -2.31
CA ASP A 262 6.15 19.97 -2.97
C ASP A 262 5.54 21.11 -3.79
N GLU A 263 6.38 22.03 -4.25
CA GLU A 263 5.93 23.24 -4.94
C GLU A 263 5.07 22.95 -6.17
N MET A 264 5.46 21.97 -6.96
CA MET A 264 4.74 21.56 -8.16
C MET A 264 3.40 20.89 -7.83
N THR A 265 3.33 20.16 -6.72
CA THR A 265 2.09 19.58 -6.20
C THR A 265 1.12 20.68 -5.76
N LYS A 266 1.62 21.73 -5.07
CA LYS A 266 0.82 22.91 -4.69
C LYS A 266 0.27 23.62 -5.92
N ILE A 267 1.08 23.78 -6.97
CA ILE A 267 0.64 24.30 -8.27
C ILE A 267 -0.48 23.41 -8.83
N GLY A 268 -0.32 22.08 -8.78
CA GLY A 268 -1.36 21.07 -9.02
C GLY A 268 -2.69 21.39 -8.35
N PHE A 269 -2.67 21.46 -7.02
CA PHE A 269 -3.86 21.78 -6.22
C PHE A 269 -4.48 23.12 -6.58
N ARG A 270 -3.67 24.12 -6.93
CA ARG A 270 -4.17 25.44 -7.30
C ARG A 270 -4.82 25.45 -8.68
N THR A 271 -4.18 24.84 -9.68
CA THR A 271 -4.67 24.78 -11.06
C THR A 271 -6.00 24.02 -11.13
N PHE A 272 -6.12 22.92 -10.40
CA PHE A 272 -7.31 22.07 -10.40
C PHE A 272 -8.17 22.23 -9.15
N LYS A 273 -8.17 23.43 -8.55
CA LYS A 273 -8.84 23.70 -7.28
C LYS A 273 -10.33 23.34 -7.33
N ARG A 274 -11.01 23.63 -8.45
CA ARG A 274 -12.44 23.37 -8.62
C ARG A 274 -12.74 21.87 -8.70
N GLU A 275 -11.98 21.15 -9.50
CA GLU A 275 -12.11 19.71 -9.73
C GLU A 275 -11.81 18.94 -8.45
N ILE A 276 -10.72 19.29 -7.76
CA ILE A 276 -10.34 18.67 -6.48
C ILE A 276 -11.38 19.00 -5.41
N LYS A 277 -11.90 20.23 -5.38
CA LYS A 277 -13.00 20.57 -4.47
C LYS A 277 -14.21 19.69 -4.74
N ASN A 278 -14.64 19.56 -5.99
CA ASN A 278 -15.78 18.71 -6.36
C ASN A 278 -15.54 17.26 -5.96
N LEU A 279 -14.35 16.71 -6.22
CA LEU A 279 -13.95 15.36 -5.80
C LEU A 279 -14.03 15.19 -4.28
N ARG A 280 -13.59 16.19 -3.52
CA ARG A 280 -13.63 16.18 -2.06
C ARG A 280 -15.03 16.41 -1.50
N MET A 281 -15.96 17.05 -2.22
CA MET A 281 -17.33 17.28 -1.73
C MET A 281 -18.08 15.97 -1.44
N ASP A 282 -17.80 14.92 -2.22
CA ASP A 282 -18.39 13.59 -2.06
C ASP A 282 -17.57 12.68 -1.13
N HIS A 283 -16.47 13.19 -0.57
CA HIS A 283 -15.63 12.42 0.33
C HIS A 283 -16.21 12.40 1.75
N PRO A 284 -16.37 11.21 2.38
CA PRO A 284 -17.04 11.09 3.68
C PRO A 284 -16.50 12.04 4.77
N ARG A 285 -15.18 12.17 4.90
CA ARG A 285 -14.55 13.03 5.91
C ARG A 285 -14.91 14.50 5.70
N ALA A 286 -14.87 14.97 4.44
CA ALA A 286 -15.19 16.35 4.10
C ALA A 286 -16.69 16.66 4.34
N MET A 287 -17.58 15.71 4.02
CA MET A 287 -19.01 15.84 4.32
C MET A 287 -19.28 15.95 5.82
N VAL A 288 -18.63 15.12 6.64
CA VAL A 288 -18.79 15.15 8.09
C VAL A 288 -18.22 16.44 8.69
N LEU A 289 -17.05 16.90 8.22
CA LEU A 289 -16.49 18.20 8.60
C LEU A 289 -17.45 19.36 8.29
N GLN A 290 -18.06 19.37 7.10
CA GLN A 290 -19.05 20.39 6.74
C GLN A 290 -20.29 20.32 7.63
N LYS A 291 -20.79 19.11 7.92
CA LYS A 291 -21.93 18.88 8.83
C LYS A 291 -21.61 19.36 10.26
N LEU A 292 -20.38 19.14 10.71
CA LEU A 292 -19.90 19.59 12.02
C LEU A 292 -19.90 21.12 12.11
N GLY A 293 -19.35 21.81 11.11
CA GLY A 293 -19.35 23.28 11.02
C GLY A 293 -20.77 23.86 11.02
N ARG A 294 -21.67 23.34 10.17
CA ARG A 294 -23.08 23.77 10.16
C ARG A 294 -23.76 23.52 11.52
N SER A 295 -23.49 22.39 12.16
CA SER A 295 -24.09 22.08 13.47
C SER A 295 -23.63 23.04 14.56
N LEU A 296 -22.37 23.49 14.51
CA LEU A 296 -21.83 24.53 15.38
C LEU A 296 -22.53 25.88 15.15
N GLU A 297 -22.63 26.32 13.89
CA GLU A 297 -23.28 27.59 13.50
C GLU A 297 -24.74 27.67 13.95
N HIS A 298 -25.50 26.60 13.75
CA HIS A 298 -26.92 26.52 14.11
C HIS A 298 -27.14 26.16 15.59
N LYS A 299 -26.08 26.03 16.39
CA LYS A 299 -26.12 25.60 17.80
C LYS A 299 -26.91 24.28 17.99
N ASN A 300 -26.88 23.39 17.00
CA ASN A 300 -27.56 22.10 17.07
C ASN A 300 -26.67 21.08 17.78
N THR A 301 -26.73 21.06 19.11
CA THR A 301 -25.87 20.24 19.98
C THR A 301 -25.93 18.75 19.64
N LYS A 302 -27.12 18.21 19.39
CA LYS A 302 -27.29 16.79 19.07
C LYS A 302 -26.56 16.43 17.78
N SER A 303 -26.81 17.18 16.71
CA SER A 303 -26.15 16.98 15.41
C SER A 303 -24.64 17.18 15.48
N PHE A 304 -24.19 18.16 16.29
CA PHE A 304 -22.78 18.42 16.55
C PHE A 304 -22.09 17.20 17.16
N ILE A 305 -22.65 16.65 18.25
CA ILE A 305 -22.07 15.50 18.95
C ILE A 305 -21.98 14.29 18.02
N TYR A 306 -23.03 14.01 17.24
CA TYR A 306 -22.99 12.89 16.28
C TYR A 306 -21.93 13.12 15.19
N ALA A 307 -21.91 14.28 14.55
CA ALA A 307 -20.92 14.56 13.51
C ALA A 307 -19.48 14.53 14.05
N PHE A 308 -19.26 15.01 15.27
CA PHE A 308 -17.95 14.96 15.92
C PHE A 308 -17.51 13.52 16.20
N LYS A 309 -18.40 12.68 16.74
CA LYS A 309 -18.11 11.26 16.99
C LYS A 309 -17.85 10.50 15.69
N ASP A 310 -18.64 10.73 14.65
CA ASP A 310 -18.46 10.12 13.33
C ASP A 310 -17.08 10.49 12.75
N LEU A 311 -16.69 11.77 12.83
CA LEU A 311 -15.40 12.25 12.34
C LEU A 311 -14.23 11.67 13.16
N LEU A 312 -14.35 11.66 14.49
CA LEU A 312 -13.31 11.10 15.36
C LEU A 312 -13.11 9.60 15.07
N TYR A 313 -14.21 8.86 14.88
CA TYR A 313 -14.14 7.44 14.53
C TYR A 313 -13.44 7.20 13.18
N ASP A 314 -13.76 7.98 12.15
CA ASP A 314 -13.08 7.92 10.84
C ASP A 314 -11.56 8.17 10.96
N LEU A 315 -11.16 9.18 11.73
CA LEU A 315 -9.76 9.53 11.95
C LEU A 315 -9.01 8.45 12.74
N GLU A 316 -9.61 7.92 13.81
CA GLU A 316 -9.03 6.83 14.61
C GLU A 316 -8.95 5.52 13.84
N THR A 317 -9.92 5.25 12.96
CA THR A 317 -9.87 4.08 12.06
C THR A 317 -8.65 4.18 11.15
N GLN A 318 -8.45 5.32 10.49
CA GLN A 318 -7.28 5.51 9.64
C GLN A 318 -5.95 5.47 10.42
N SER A 319 -5.90 6.07 11.61
CA SER A 319 -4.74 5.98 12.52
C SER A 319 -4.39 4.52 12.86
N SER A 320 -5.41 3.69 13.12
CA SER A 320 -5.26 2.27 13.40
C SER A 320 -4.78 1.48 12.17
N GLU A 321 -5.29 1.79 10.97
CA GLU A 321 -4.78 1.22 9.71
C GLU A 321 -3.28 1.54 9.52
N ILE A 322 -2.86 2.77 9.81
CA ILE A 322 -1.44 3.17 9.73
C ILE A 322 -0.58 2.35 10.70
N LYS A 323 -1.01 2.23 11.96
CA LYS A 323 -0.31 1.41 12.97
C LYS A 323 -0.23 -0.05 12.56
N GLN A 324 -1.30 -0.60 12.00
CA GLN A 324 -1.29 -1.97 11.49
C GLN A 324 -0.32 -2.12 10.31
N GLY A 325 -0.32 -1.15 9.38
CA GLY A 325 0.64 -1.10 8.29
C GLY A 325 2.09 -1.12 8.77
N TRP A 326 2.42 -0.39 9.84
CA TRP A 326 3.75 -0.43 10.47
C TRP A 326 4.13 -1.81 11.01
N ARG A 327 3.20 -2.49 11.70
CA ARG A 327 3.43 -3.86 12.20
C ARG A 327 3.65 -4.84 11.06
N ASP A 328 2.97 -4.64 9.95
CA ASP A 328 3.00 -5.55 8.80
C ASP A 328 4.17 -5.30 7.86
N LEU A 329 4.75 -4.10 7.86
CA LEU A 329 5.77 -3.65 6.91
C LEU A 329 7.01 -4.56 6.82
N PHE A 330 7.39 -5.18 7.95
CA PHE A 330 8.61 -5.99 8.07
C PHE A 330 8.33 -7.48 8.28
N LYS A 331 7.07 -7.93 8.19
CA LYS A 331 6.72 -9.35 8.42
C LYS A 331 7.46 -10.32 7.50
N SER A 332 7.83 -9.87 6.30
CA SER A 332 8.56 -10.68 5.31
C SER A 332 10.08 -10.44 5.29
N ASP A 333 10.64 -9.67 6.24
CA ASP A 333 12.10 -9.49 6.36
C ASP A 333 12.72 -10.67 7.13
N THR A 334 13.45 -11.55 6.43
CA THR A 334 14.05 -12.73 7.08
C THR A 334 15.47 -12.52 7.58
N HIS A 335 16.19 -11.49 7.12
CA HIS A 335 17.61 -11.29 7.45
C HIS A 335 17.87 -10.24 8.54
N GLY A 336 16.84 -9.75 9.23
CA GLY A 336 16.95 -8.79 10.35
C GLY A 336 17.44 -7.39 9.99
N ASN A 337 18.15 -7.22 8.87
CA ASN A 337 18.53 -5.90 8.35
C ASN A 337 17.35 -5.29 7.59
N THR A 338 16.61 -4.41 8.25
CA THR A 338 15.48 -3.68 7.66
C THR A 338 15.89 -2.40 6.93
N MET A 339 17.13 -1.92 7.15
CA MET A 339 17.65 -0.59 6.78
C MET A 339 16.86 0.60 7.32
N CYS A 340 15.91 0.36 8.22
CA CYS A 340 15.07 1.41 8.78
C CYS A 340 15.45 1.61 10.25
N HIS A 341 15.85 2.82 10.62
CA HIS A 341 15.91 3.23 12.03
C HIS A 341 14.50 3.58 12.47
N ILE A 342 13.78 2.59 13.00
CA ILE A 342 12.43 2.81 13.53
C ILE A 342 12.55 2.77 15.04
N ASP A 343 12.17 3.87 15.69
CA ASP A 343 11.87 3.88 17.12
C ASP A 343 10.57 3.10 17.35
N TYR A 344 10.65 1.77 17.27
CA TYR A 344 9.52 0.87 17.54
C TYR A 344 8.97 1.10 18.94
N GLU A 345 9.84 1.42 19.90
CA GLU A 345 9.45 1.77 21.26
C GLU A 345 8.50 2.96 21.30
N ARG A 346 8.68 3.97 20.43
CA ARG A 346 7.77 5.11 20.34
C ARG A 346 6.41 4.69 19.76
N ILE A 347 6.41 3.83 18.75
CA ILE A 347 5.17 3.32 18.13
C ILE A 347 4.38 2.45 19.12
N GLU A 348 5.05 1.55 19.85
CA GLU A 348 4.41 0.68 20.84
C GLU A 348 3.94 1.46 22.08
N TYR A 349 4.76 2.40 22.59
CA TYR A 349 4.39 3.26 23.70
C TYR A 349 3.17 4.16 23.37
N ASP A 350 3.15 4.75 22.18
CA ASP A 350 2.01 5.52 21.69
C ASP A 350 0.79 4.62 21.39
N SER A 351 0.99 3.32 21.15
CA SER A 351 -0.11 2.36 20.97
C SER A 351 -0.82 2.00 22.28
N GLY A 352 -0.08 1.79 23.37
CA GLY A 352 -0.65 1.48 24.68
C GLY A 352 -1.45 2.63 25.31
N SER A 353 -1.12 3.88 24.97
CA SER A 353 -1.84 5.08 25.45
C SER A 353 -3.21 5.28 24.78
N LEU A 354 -3.39 4.75 23.57
CA LEU A 354 -4.61 4.91 22.76
C LEU A 354 -5.54 3.68 22.83
N ASP A 355 -5.03 2.46 22.98
CA ASP A 355 -5.87 1.25 23.11
C ASP A 355 -6.66 1.21 24.44
N GLY A 356 -6.16 1.86 25.49
CA GLY A 356 -6.87 2.04 26.76
C GLY A 356 -7.81 3.25 26.78
N MET A 357 -7.90 4.00 25.68
CA MET A 357 -8.60 5.27 25.67
C MET A 357 -10.08 5.06 25.37
N ILE A 358 -10.90 5.36 26.39
CA ILE A 358 -12.37 5.51 26.41
C ILE A 358 -13.00 5.05 25.10
N ASN A 359 -13.59 3.85 25.11
CA ASN A 359 -14.38 3.32 24.01
C ASN A 359 -15.63 4.21 23.81
N LEU A 360 -15.45 5.44 23.29
CA LEU A 360 -16.50 6.41 22.96
C LEU A 360 -17.42 5.88 21.86
N THR A 361 -17.03 4.76 21.24
CA THR A 361 -17.63 4.04 20.13
C THR A 361 -18.23 2.69 20.54
N ALA A 362 -18.01 2.22 21.77
CA ALA A 362 -18.76 1.07 22.29
C ALA A 362 -20.23 1.47 22.37
N ARG A 363 -21.01 0.98 21.41
CA ARG A 363 -22.43 0.73 21.64
C ARG A 363 -22.48 -0.33 22.74
N GLU A 364 -22.63 0.07 23.99
CA GLU A 364 -23.01 -0.88 25.04
C GLU A 364 -24.26 -1.63 24.57
N PRO A 365 -24.34 -2.96 24.78
CA PRO A 365 -25.54 -3.71 24.47
C PRO A 365 -26.70 -3.05 25.21
N THR A 366 -27.79 -2.78 24.49
CA THR A 366 -29.03 -2.25 25.05
C THR A 366 -29.51 -3.23 26.11
N VAL A 367 -29.14 -3.01 27.37
CA VAL A 367 -29.77 -3.66 28.51
C VAL A 367 -31.12 -2.99 28.63
N TRP A 368 -32.12 -3.60 28.00
CA TRP A 368 -33.52 -3.31 28.31
C TRP A 368 -33.71 -3.69 29.78
N CYS A 369 -33.63 -2.70 30.67
CA CYS A 369 -34.22 -2.82 32.00
C CYS A 369 -35.71 -3.05 31.80
N THR A 370 -36.15 -4.30 31.95
CA THR A 370 -37.53 -4.61 32.25
C THR A 370 -37.88 -3.90 33.56
N CYS A 371 -38.60 -2.78 33.46
CA CYS A 371 -39.29 -2.20 34.61
C CYS A 371 -40.09 -3.33 35.28
N GLY A 372 -39.74 -3.63 36.52
CA GLY A 372 -40.42 -4.62 37.33
C GLY A 372 -41.91 -4.33 37.38
N GLN A 373 -42.70 -5.37 37.09
CA GLN A 373 -44.09 -5.42 37.50
C GLN A 373 -44.12 -5.43 39.03
N VAL A 374 -44.62 -4.35 39.61
CA VAL A 374 -45.08 -4.32 41.00
C VAL A 374 -46.27 -5.25 41.08
N THR A 375 -46.09 -6.43 41.67
CA THR A 375 -47.22 -7.25 42.14
C THR A 375 -47.45 -6.90 43.60
N ASN A 376 -48.54 -6.19 43.85
CA ASN A 376 -49.09 -6.01 45.18
C ASN A 376 -49.57 -7.36 45.70
N TRP A 377 -49.07 -7.76 46.86
CA TRP A 377 -49.70 -8.76 47.71
C TRP A 377 -50.33 -8.01 48.89
N ASN A 378 -51.66 -8.05 48.95
CA ASN A 378 -52.47 -8.06 50.16
C ASN A 378 -53.77 -8.80 49.86
#